data_AF-A0A1F2WAE4-F1
#
_entry.id   AF-A0A1F2WAE4-F1
#
_cell.length_a   1.000
_cell.length_b   1.000
_cell.length_c   1.000
_cell.angle_alpha   90.00
_cell.angle_beta   90.00
_cell.angle_gamma   90.00
#
_symmetry.space_group_name_H-M   'P 1'
#
loop_
_entity.id
_entity.type
_entity.pdbx_description
1 polymer ?
#
loop_
_entity_poly.entity_id
_entity_poly.type
_entity_poly.pdbx_seq_one_letter_code
_entity_poly.pdbx_strand_id
1 'polypeptide(L)'
;MVRAIYNDEADFGTTFYSPFIDAEGEVIWDGTAANADLPDDVVESCALDADGQIECSGYYPRDARRNLREELPDVIQQVRIMTISDPIPNDTLTFGPDFPEDLRTQIVDALKAFAEDDAEGFAAAFDAYSWNGVSDTDDTEFDSIRTILTALGYDLEDLG
;
A
#
# COMPACT_ATOMS: atom_id res chain seq x y z
N MET A 1 11.72 9.25 2.63
CA MET A 1 12.30 9.10 1.28
C MET A 1 11.55 9.94 0.23
N VAL A 2 10.23 9.83 0.07
CA VAL A 2 9.45 10.74 -0.81
C VAL A 2 9.80 12.22 -0.56
N ARG A 3 9.87 12.64 0.71
CA ARG A 3 10.30 13.99 1.10
C ARG A 3 11.70 14.38 0.60
N ALA A 4 12.65 13.45 0.63
CA ALA A 4 14.01 13.73 0.17
C ALA A 4 14.03 13.96 -1.35
N ILE A 5 13.20 13.21 -2.10
CA ILE A 5 13.02 13.42 -3.54
C ILE A 5 12.35 14.78 -3.79
N TYR A 6 11.27 15.08 -3.07
CA TYR A 6 10.58 16.36 -3.16
C TYR A 6 11.50 17.56 -2.88
N ASN A 7 12.42 17.44 -1.93
CA ASN A 7 13.36 18.51 -1.53
C ASN A 7 14.62 18.60 -2.41
N ASP A 8 14.71 17.84 -3.51
CA ASP A 8 15.94 17.71 -4.32
C ASP A 8 17.16 17.18 -3.53
N GLU A 9 16.93 16.47 -2.42
CA GLU A 9 17.98 15.82 -1.60
C GLU A 9 18.35 14.42 -2.13
N ALA A 10 17.50 13.83 -2.98
CA ALA A 10 17.71 12.55 -3.64
C ALA A 10 17.06 12.53 -5.03
N ASP A 11 17.70 11.87 -6.01
CA ASP A 11 17.15 11.76 -7.36
C ASP A 11 16.01 10.72 -7.48
N PHE A 12 16.08 9.64 -6.69
CA PHE A 12 15.10 8.54 -6.70
C PHE A 12 15.09 7.77 -5.38
N GLY A 13 14.09 6.88 -5.23
CA GLY A 13 14.00 6.01 -4.07
C GLY A 13 12.88 4.96 -4.16
N THR A 14 12.94 3.91 -3.32
CA THR A 14 11.95 2.82 -3.22
C THR A 14 11.07 2.91 -1.96
N THR A 15 9.75 2.94 -2.11
CA THR A 15 8.76 3.01 -1.02
C THR A 15 7.60 2.05 -1.27
N PHE A 16 6.66 1.94 -0.32
CA PHE A 16 5.47 1.12 -0.53
C PHE A 16 4.57 1.73 -1.59
N TYR A 17 3.83 0.87 -2.28
CA TYR A 17 2.86 1.24 -3.28
C TYR A 17 1.54 0.52 -3.00
N SER A 18 0.46 1.27 -3.09
CA SER A 18 -0.89 0.71 -3.14
C SER A 18 -1.61 1.42 -4.29
N PRO A 19 -2.30 0.68 -5.18
CA PRO A 19 -3.01 1.28 -6.30
C PRO A 19 -4.00 2.34 -5.84
N PHE A 20 -4.14 3.39 -6.63
CA PHE A 20 -5.18 4.40 -6.43
C PHE A 20 -6.58 3.80 -6.66
N ILE A 21 -7.59 4.46 -6.09
CA ILE A 21 -8.99 4.05 -6.15
C ILE A 21 -9.87 5.16 -6.72
N ASP A 22 -11.08 4.83 -7.15
CA ASP A 22 -12.15 5.82 -7.34
C ASP A 22 -12.82 6.22 -6.02
N ALA A 23 -13.79 7.13 -6.14
CA ALA A 23 -14.67 7.57 -5.06
C ALA A 23 -15.51 6.43 -4.45
N GLU A 24 -15.72 5.34 -5.17
CA GLU A 24 -16.42 4.14 -4.69
C GLU A 24 -15.49 3.16 -3.95
N GLY A 25 -14.17 3.40 -3.99
CA GLY A 25 -13.18 2.56 -3.32
C GLY A 25 -12.63 1.42 -4.17
N GLU A 26 -12.98 1.37 -5.46
CA GLU A 26 -12.54 0.34 -6.38
C GLU A 26 -11.15 0.64 -6.92
N VAL A 27 -10.32 -0.40 -7.06
CA VAL A 27 -8.96 -0.26 -7.59
C VAL A 27 -9.02 0.02 -9.09
N ILE A 28 -8.47 1.18 -9.50
CA ILE A 28 -8.37 1.56 -10.91
C ILE A 28 -6.93 1.41 -11.38
N TRP A 29 -6.47 0.17 -11.54
CA TRP A 29 -5.13 -0.11 -12.03
C TRP A 29 -5.12 -1.43 -12.82
N ASP A 30 -4.35 -1.47 -13.90
CA ASP A 30 -4.33 -2.60 -14.84
C ASP A 30 -3.24 -3.65 -14.54
N GLY A 31 -2.54 -3.52 -13.42
CA GLY A 31 -1.45 -4.43 -13.06
C GLY A 31 -0.08 -4.04 -13.64
N THR A 32 0.02 -2.94 -14.38
CA THR A 32 1.27 -2.57 -15.08
C THR A 32 1.99 -1.39 -14.46
N ALA A 33 3.32 -1.37 -14.58
CA ALA A 33 4.13 -0.22 -14.17
C ALA A 33 3.84 1.05 -14.98
N ALA A 34 3.38 0.92 -16.23
CA ALA A 34 3.11 2.05 -17.11
C ALA A 34 1.91 2.89 -16.63
N ASN A 35 0.94 2.24 -16.00
CA ASN A 35 -0.28 2.88 -15.48
C ASN A 35 -0.33 2.85 -13.95
N ALA A 36 0.83 2.70 -13.28
CA ALA A 36 0.91 2.65 -11.83
C ALA A 36 0.72 4.04 -11.18
N ASP A 37 1.10 5.11 -11.89
CA ASP A 37 0.84 6.48 -11.45
C ASP A 37 -0.48 7.02 -12.02
N LEU A 38 -0.93 8.15 -11.47
CA LEU A 38 -2.09 8.85 -11.95
C LEU A 38 -1.93 9.27 -13.43
N PRO A 39 -3.03 9.30 -14.21
CA PRO A 39 -3.02 9.88 -15.55
C PRO A 39 -2.47 11.32 -15.56
N ASP A 40 -1.60 11.63 -16.52
CA ASP A 40 -0.93 12.94 -16.61
C ASP A 40 -1.92 14.11 -16.67
N ASP A 41 -3.12 13.91 -17.23
CA ASP A 41 -4.15 14.92 -17.37
C ASP A 41 -4.90 15.25 -16.07
N VAL A 42 -4.78 14.42 -15.03
CA VAL A 42 -5.42 14.66 -13.73
C VAL A 42 -4.46 15.15 -12.65
N VAL A 43 -3.14 15.01 -12.83
CA VAL A 43 -2.12 15.37 -11.82
C VAL A 43 -2.26 16.82 -11.33
N GLU A 44 -2.52 17.77 -12.23
CA GLU A 44 -2.67 19.19 -11.85
C GLU A 44 -3.93 19.47 -11.03
N SER A 45 -4.91 18.55 -11.03
CA SER A 45 -6.13 18.69 -10.22
C SER A 45 -5.97 18.21 -8.78
N CYS A 46 -4.88 17.50 -8.48
CA CYS A 46 -4.64 16.90 -7.17
C CYS A 46 -4.62 17.95 -6.05
N ALA A 47 -5.53 17.80 -5.09
CA ALA A 47 -5.62 18.67 -3.92
C ALA A 47 -6.14 17.89 -2.70
N LEU A 48 -5.99 18.47 -1.50
CA LEU A 48 -6.66 17.94 -0.32
C LEU A 48 -8.16 18.19 -0.37
N ASP A 49 -8.95 17.15 -0.15
CA ASP A 49 -10.39 17.24 0.05
C ASP A 49 -10.75 17.63 1.51
N ALA A 50 -12.05 17.64 1.81
CA ALA A 50 -12.56 18.01 3.13
C ALA A 50 -12.17 17.00 4.24
N ASP A 51 -11.89 15.76 3.86
CA ASP A 51 -11.48 14.66 4.74
C ASP A 51 -9.94 14.55 4.83
N GLY A 52 -9.24 15.51 4.23
CA GLY A 52 -7.79 15.59 4.22
C GLY A 52 -7.14 14.51 3.36
N GLN A 53 -7.87 13.86 2.45
CA GLN A 53 -7.31 12.93 1.47
C GLN A 53 -6.88 13.68 0.20
N ILE A 54 -5.95 13.12 -0.55
CA ILE A 54 -5.62 13.67 -1.88
C ILE A 54 -6.70 13.17 -2.85
N GLU A 55 -7.41 14.10 -3.48
CA GLU A 55 -8.35 13.85 -4.57
C GLU A 55 -7.78 14.46 -5.86
N CYS A 56 -7.83 13.70 -6.94
CA CYS A 56 -7.31 14.08 -8.25
C CYS A 56 -8.35 13.80 -9.35
N SER A 57 -9.44 14.58 -9.42
CA SER A 57 -10.51 14.37 -10.42
C SER A 57 -11.15 12.97 -10.37
N GLY A 58 -11.50 12.51 -9.17
CA GLY A 58 -12.15 11.24 -8.88
C GLY A 58 -11.19 10.13 -8.50
N TYR A 59 -9.88 10.36 -8.60
CA TYR A 59 -8.85 9.40 -8.19
C TYR A 59 -8.28 9.73 -6.82
N TYR A 60 -8.06 8.70 -6.01
CA TYR A 60 -7.50 8.81 -4.65
C TYR A 60 -6.21 8.00 -4.53
N PRO A 61 -5.03 8.65 -4.54
CA PRO A 61 -3.75 7.99 -4.37
C PRO A 61 -3.60 7.33 -3.00
N ARG A 62 -3.15 6.08 -2.98
CA ARG A 62 -2.90 5.32 -1.74
C ARG A 62 -1.43 5.01 -1.48
N ASP A 63 -0.53 5.44 -2.36
CA ASP A 63 0.91 5.25 -2.21
C ASP A 63 1.54 6.21 -1.17
N ALA A 64 2.84 6.03 -0.91
CA ALA A 64 3.57 6.76 0.13
C ALA A 64 3.55 8.30 0.02
N ARG A 65 3.27 8.87 -1.16
CA ARG A 65 3.12 10.32 -1.32
C ARG A 65 2.00 10.87 -0.42
N ARG A 66 0.92 10.12 -0.23
CA ARG A 66 -0.21 10.53 0.61
C ARG A 66 0.19 10.77 2.08
N ASN A 67 1.27 10.15 2.57
CA ASN A 67 1.70 10.33 3.97
C ASN A 67 2.27 11.72 4.24
N LEU A 68 2.57 12.50 3.20
CA LEU A 68 3.09 13.86 3.30
C LEU A 68 2.04 14.92 2.98
N ARG A 69 0.80 14.52 2.67
CA ARG A 69 -0.24 15.36 2.06
C ARG A 69 -0.59 16.62 2.86
N GLU A 70 -0.55 16.57 4.18
CA GLU A 70 -0.82 17.75 5.03
C GLU A 70 0.31 18.78 5.00
N GLU A 71 1.56 18.32 4.87
CA GLU A 71 2.75 19.19 4.85
C GLU A 71 3.12 19.64 3.44
N LEU A 72 2.90 18.77 2.45
CA LEU A 72 3.26 18.89 1.05
C LEU A 72 2.02 18.55 0.20
N PRO A 73 1.02 19.46 0.12
CA PRO A 73 -0.23 19.19 -0.58
C PRO A 73 -0.05 19.02 -2.09
N ASP A 74 1.06 19.48 -2.66
CA ASP A 74 1.41 19.35 -4.07
C ASP A 74 2.41 18.21 -4.36
N VAL A 75 2.57 17.26 -3.43
CA VAL A 75 3.55 16.16 -3.55
C VAL A 75 3.37 15.31 -4.82
N ILE A 76 2.13 15.17 -5.31
CA ILE A 76 1.83 14.40 -6.53
C ILE A 76 2.35 15.12 -7.78
N GLN A 77 2.29 16.45 -7.79
CA GLN A 77 2.77 17.28 -8.88
C GLN A 77 4.30 17.28 -8.96
N GLN A 78 4.98 17.16 -7.82
CA GLN A 78 6.44 17.18 -7.77
C GLN A 78 7.10 15.79 -7.89
N VAL A 79 6.42 14.71 -7.48
CA VAL A 79 7.01 13.37 -7.40
C VAL A 79 6.19 12.34 -8.18
N ARG A 80 6.86 11.64 -9.09
CA ARG A 80 6.28 10.63 -9.99
C ARG A 80 6.77 9.21 -9.70
N ILE A 81 5.90 8.23 -9.89
CA ILE A 81 6.24 6.80 -9.86
C ILE A 81 6.86 6.40 -11.19
N MET A 82 8.09 5.90 -11.15
CA MET A 82 8.84 5.49 -12.36
C MET A 82 8.64 4.01 -12.70
N THR A 83 8.46 3.17 -11.69
CA THR A 83 8.29 1.73 -11.82
C THR A 83 7.75 1.16 -10.51
N ILE A 84 7.30 -0.08 -10.54
CA ILE A 84 6.85 -0.86 -9.38
C ILE A 84 7.49 -2.24 -9.44
N SER A 85 7.69 -2.84 -8.28
CA SER A 85 8.06 -4.26 -8.20
C SER A 85 6.86 -5.15 -8.49
N ASP A 86 7.11 -6.46 -8.55
CA ASP A 86 6.03 -7.44 -8.43
C ASP A 86 5.24 -7.18 -7.12
N PRO A 87 3.91 -7.36 -7.15
CA PRO A 87 3.08 -7.17 -5.98
C PRO A 87 3.42 -8.20 -4.91
N ILE A 88 3.28 -7.77 -3.66
CA ILE A 88 3.39 -8.62 -2.47
C ILE A 88 2.21 -8.30 -1.55
N PRO A 89 1.82 -9.23 -0.66
CA PRO A 89 0.83 -8.92 0.37
C PRO A 89 1.28 -7.72 1.21
N ASN A 90 0.44 -6.70 1.33
CA ASN A 90 0.73 -5.52 2.15
C ASN A 90 0.39 -5.83 3.61
N ASP A 91 1.36 -5.61 4.51
CA ASP A 91 1.27 -5.81 5.96
C ASP A 91 0.61 -7.14 6.39
N THR A 92 1.42 -8.10 6.82
CA THR A 92 0.91 -9.44 7.16
C THR A 92 0.53 -9.58 8.64
N LEU A 93 -0.60 -10.25 8.90
CA LEU A 93 -0.85 -10.92 10.18
C LEU A 93 -0.35 -12.37 10.11
N THR A 94 0.76 -12.67 10.79
CA THR A 94 1.39 -13.99 10.75
C THR A 94 1.28 -14.70 12.09
N PHE A 95 1.01 -16.00 12.05
CA PHE A 95 0.97 -16.86 13.23
C PHE A 95 2.23 -17.73 13.28
N GLY A 96 2.75 -17.96 14.49
CA GLY A 96 3.86 -18.89 14.69
C GLY A 96 3.48 -20.33 14.31
N PRO A 97 4.45 -21.19 13.99
CA PRO A 97 4.19 -22.55 13.52
C PRO A 97 3.45 -23.43 14.53
N ASP A 98 3.64 -23.16 15.82
CA ASP A 98 2.99 -23.90 16.92
C ASP A 98 1.67 -23.24 17.39
N PHE A 99 1.18 -22.21 16.70
CA PHE A 99 -0.06 -21.54 17.07
C PHE A 99 -1.29 -22.42 16.77
N PRO A 100 -2.24 -22.59 17.70
CA PRO A 100 -3.39 -23.47 17.49
C PRO A 100 -4.24 -23.07 16.28
N GLU A 101 -4.54 -24.03 15.42
CA GLU A 101 -5.27 -23.82 14.15
C GLU A 101 -6.72 -23.32 14.38
N ASP A 102 -7.37 -23.82 15.44
CA ASP A 102 -8.72 -23.42 15.83
C ASP A 102 -8.77 -21.96 16.27
N LEU A 103 -7.79 -21.53 17.08
CA LEU A 103 -7.65 -20.13 17.48
C LEU A 103 -7.26 -19.23 16.30
N ARG A 104 -6.39 -19.70 15.41
CA ARG A 104 -6.03 -18.96 14.19
C ARG A 104 -7.26 -18.66 13.37
N THR A 105 -8.06 -19.69 13.11
CA THR A 105 -9.31 -19.58 12.33
C THR A 105 -10.27 -18.60 13.00
N GLN A 106 -10.46 -18.72 14.32
CA GLN A 106 -11.32 -17.81 15.08
C GLN A 106 -10.88 -16.33 14.97
N ILE A 107 -9.57 -16.06 15.02
CA ILE A 107 -9.04 -14.69 14.91
C ILE A 107 -9.24 -14.14 13.50
N VAL A 108 -8.91 -14.92 12.47
CA VAL A 108 -9.05 -14.51 11.07
C VAL A 108 -10.52 -14.24 10.72
N ASP A 109 -11.42 -15.12 11.12
CA ASP A 109 -12.86 -14.97 10.87
C ASP A 109 -13.42 -13.73 11.59
N ALA A 110 -13.00 -13.49 12.84
CA ALA A 110 -13.42 -12.31 13.58
C ALA A 110 -12.91 -11.00 12.97
N LEU A 111 -11.69 -10.97 12.42
CA LEU A 111 -11.14 -9.79 11.74
C LEU A 111 -11.88 -9.50 10.43
N LYS A 112 -12.16 -10.54 9.64
CA LYS A 112 -12.95 -10.40 8.42
C LYS A 112 -14.37 -9.92 8.71
N ALA A 113 -15.02 -10.53 9.69
CA ALA A 113 -16.35 -10.11 10.13
C ALA A 113 -16.35 -8.66 10.64
N PHE A 114 -15.34 -8.25 11.40
CA PHE A 114 -15.24 -6.86 11.86
C PHE A 114 -15.07 -5.87 10.69
N ALA A 115 -14.21 -6.19 9.72
CA ALA A 115 -14.03 -5.36 8.53
C ALA A 115 -15.31 -5.26 7.68
N GLU A 116 -16.11 -6.33 7.60
CA GLU A 116 -17.36 -6.37 6.83
C GLU A 116 -18.53 -5.69 7.57
N ASP A 117 -18.70 -5.98 8.86
CA ASP A 117 -19.86 -5.54 9.65
C ASP A 117 -19.72 -4.10 10.16
N ASP A 118 -18.49 -3.62 10.40
CA ASP A 118 -18.20 -2.27 10.91
C ASP A 118 -16.91 -1.71 10.29
N ALA A 119 -16.97 -1.41 8.98
CA ALA A 119 -15.83 -0.91 8.22
C ALA A 119 -15.23 0.39 8.80
N GLU A 120 -16.06 1.30 9.33
CA GLU A 120 -15.58 2.54 9.95
C GLU A 120 -14.87 2.26 11.27
N GLY A 121 -15.45 1.41 12.13
CA GLY A 121 -14.81 0.98 13.37
C GLY A 121 -13.52 0.20 13.12
N PHE A 122 -13.49 -0.65 12.09
CA PHE A 122 -12.29 -1.37 11.67
C PHE A 122 -11.19 -0.40 11.25
N ALA A 123 -11.49 0.53 10.35
CA ALA A 123 -10.53 1.55 9.90
C ALA A 123 -10.01 2.39 11.06
N ALA A 124 -10.87 2.79 12.00
CA ALA A 124 -10.46 3.53 13.20
C ALA A 124 -9.58 2.67 14.14
N ALA A 125 -9.89 1.39 14.31
CA ALA A 125 -9.12 0.48 15.16
C ALA A 125 -7.71 0.20 14.61
N PHE A 126 -7.55 0.22 13.28
CA PHE A 126 -6.30 -0.05 12.58
C PHE A 126 -5.70 1.17 11.87
N ASP A 127 -6.10 2.39 12.27
CA ASP A 127 -5.65 3.65 11.66
C ASP A 127 -4.12 3.79 11.65
N ALA A 128 -3.45 3.33 12.72
CA ALA A 128 -1.99 3.33 12.84
C ALA A 128 -1.29 2.51 11.74
N TYR A 129 -1.97 1.51 11.17
CA TYR A 129 -1.50 0.71 10.03
C TYR A 129 -2.19 1.11 8.73
N SER A 130 -3.16 2.04 8.78
CA SER A 130 -3.99 2.44 7.66
C SER A 130 -4.70 1.27 6.97
N TRP A 131 -5.15 0.28 7.74
CA TRP A 131 -5.92 -0.83 7.18
C TRP A 131 -7.39 -0.46 7.05
N ASN A 132 -7.98 -0.87 5.92
CA ASN A 132 -9.42 -0.75 5.65
C ASN A 132 -10.08 -2.12 5.44
N GLY A 133 -9.33 -3.21 5.59
CA GLY A 133 -9.84 -4.57 5.49
C GLY A 133 -8.73 -5.60 5.61
N VAL A 134 -9.10 -6.88 5.51
CA VAL A 134 -8.20 -8.03 5.52
C VAL A 134 -8.65 -9.03 4.46
N SER A 135 -7.68 -9.69 3.84
CA SER A 135 -7.91 -10.78 2.89
C SER A 135 -7.06 -11.98 3.23
N ASP A 136 -7.41 -13.14 2.69
CA ASP A 136 -6.52 -14.29 2.72
C ASP A 136 -5.26 -14.00 1.89
N THR A 137 -4.16 -14.63 2.29
CA THR A 137 -2.88 -14.60 1.59
C THR A 137 -2.28 -16.00 1.58
N ASP A 138 -1.40 -16.26 0.63
CA ASP A 138 -0.68 -17.52 0.48
C ASP A 138 0.84 -17.29 0.47
N ASP A 139 1.59 -18.26 0.99
CA ASP A 139 3.06 -18.17 1.07
C ASP A 139 3.73 -18.03 -0.31
N THR A 140 3.10 -18.54 -1.37
CA THR A 140 3.61 -18.42 -2.75
C THR A 140 3.61 -16.98 -3.26
N GLU A 141 2.83 -16.07 -2.65
CA GLU A 141 2.81 -14.65 -2.99
C GLU A 141 4.14 -13.93 -2.64
N PHE A 142 5.03 -14.59 -1.88
CA PHE A 142 6.38 -14.10 -1.56
C PHE A 142 7.50 -14.70 -2.44
N ASP A 143 7.17 -15.54 -3.43
CA ASP A 143 8.16 -16.24 -4.26
C ASP A 143 9.02 -15.29 -5.10
N SER A 144 8.49 -14.14 -5.51
CA SER A 144 9.24 -13.09 -6.21
C SER A 144 10.40 -12.58 -5.37
N ILE A 145 10.17 -12.35 -4.06
CA ILE A 145 11.21 -11.93 -3.11
C ILE A 145 12.26 -13.03 -2.95
N ARG A 146 11.85 -14.29 -2.78
CA ARG A 146 12.78 -15.42 -2.64
C ARG A 146 13.68 -15.57 -3.88
N THR A 147 13.10 -15.35 -5.06
CA THR A 147 13.83 -15.37 -6.34
C THR A 147 14.88 -14.26 -6.39
N ILE A 148 14.54 -13.05 -5.94
CA ILE A 148 15.47 -11.92 -5.84
C ILE A 148 16.60 -12.22 -4.86
N LEU A 149 16.30 -12.72 -3.66
CA LEU A 149 17.31 -13.08 -2.65
C LEU A 149 18.30 -14.11 -3.21
N THR A 150 17.78 -15.17 -3.83
CA THR A 150 18.59 -16.21 -4.47
C THR A 150 19.48 -15.63 -5.57
N ALA A 151 18.95 -14.73 -6.41
CA ALA A 151 19.72 -14.08 -7.47
C ALA A 151 20.83 -13.16 -6.94
N LEU A 152 20.62 -12.57 -5.77
CA LEU A 152 21.60 -11.75 -5.05
C LEU A 152 22.61 -12.60 -4.24
N GLY A 153 22.43 -13.92 -4.18
CA GLY A 153 23.29 -14.84 -3.44
C GLY A 153 23.08 -14.81 -1.92
N TYR A 154 21.88 -14.41 -1.48
CA TYR A 154 21.45 -14.49 -0.09
C TYR A 154 20.55 -15.71 0.13
N ASP A 155 20.74 -16.38 1.26
CA ASP A 155 19.80 -17.36 1.79
C ASP A 155 18.94 -16.73 2.91
N LEU A 156 17.77 -17.31 3.20
CA LEU A 156 16.88 -16.80 4.26
C LEU A 156 17.56 -16.73 5.63
N GLU A 157 18.52 -17.63 5.87
CA GLU A 157 19.32 -17.72 7.09
C GLU A 157 20.25 -16.51 7.26
N ASP A 158 20.61 -15.82 6.16
CA ASP A 158 21.44 -14.61 6.19
C ASP A 158 20.64 -13.37 6.64
N LEU A 159 19.31 -13.47 6.72
CA LEU A 159 18.41 -12.37 7.10
C LEU A 159 18.04 -12.38 8.60
N GLY A 160 18.62 -13.32 9.38
CA GLY A 160 18.35 -13.54 10.81
C GLY A 160 19.34 -12.91 11.78
#